data_AF-A0A7W0SI73-F1
#
_entry.id   AF-A0A7W0SI73-F1
#
_cell.length_a   1.000
_cell.length_b   1.000
_cell.length_c   1.000
_cell.angle_alpha   90.00
_cell.angle_beta   90.00
_cell.angle_gamma   90.00
#
_symmetry.space_group_name_H-M   'P 1'
#
loop_
_entity.id
_entity.type
_entity.pdbx_description
1 polymer ?
#
loop_
_entity_poly.entity_id
_entity_poly.type
_entity_poly.pdbx_seq_one_letter_code
_entity_poly.pdbx_strand_id
1 'polypeptide(L)'
;MPATQTFESFFEDEKDRLLRVLSVITGSRVEAEDIAQEAFTRVFERWDSVGVMEDPTAYLYRTAMNGFRSEYRRAARAVKRAVGVGPAVDVFQAVEDRELAAQALARLTPRQRAACWKSPRIGCHERGRDARAMRRYRR
;
A
#
# COMPACT_ATOMS: atom_id res chain seq x y z
N MET A 1 -16.03 -8.92 -26.93
CA MET A 1 -15.43 -9.26 -25.63
C MET A 1 -14.20 -8.37 -25.47
N PRO A 2 -14.10 -7.50 -24.44
CA PRO A 2 -12.84 -6.79 -24.21
C PRO A 2 -11.76 -7.85 -23.96
N ALA A 3 -10.64 -7.76 -24.66
CA ALA A 3 -9.51 -8.65 -24.40
C ALA A 3 -9.04 -8.37 -22.97
N THR A 4 -9.14 -9.36 -22.09
CA THR A 4 -8.55 -9.28 -20.75
C THR A 4 -7.05 -9.07 -20.94
N GLN A 5 -6.49 -7.98 -20.38
CA GLN A 5 -5.06 -7.71 -20.46
C GLN A 5 -4.29 -8.90 -19.85
N THR A 6 -3.28 -9.41 -20.54
CA THR A 6 -2.42 -10.47 -20.00
C THR A 6 -1.32 -9.86 -19.15
N PHE A 7 -0.76 -10.64 -18.22
CA PHE A 7 0.33 -10.18 -17.39
C PHE A 7 1.55 -9.76 -18.23
N GLU A 8 1.85 -10.49 -19.30
CA GLU A 8 2.98 -10.22 -20.18
C GLU A 8 2.84 -8.84 -20.84
N SER A 9 1.64 -8.51 -21.34
CA SER A 9 1.39 -7.17 -21.92
C SER A 9 1.52 -6.06 -20.87
N PHE A 10 0.98 -6.28 -19.66
CA PHE A 10 1.10 -5.35 -18.55
C PHE A 10 2.56 -5.15 -18.09
N PHE A 11 3.33 -6.24 -18.03
CA PHE A 11 4.75 -6.19 -17.68
C PHE A 11 5.55 -5.38 -18.68
N GLU A 12 5.36 -5.62 -19.98
CA GLU A 12 6.03 -4.87 -21.04
C GLU A 12 5.67 -3.38 -21.01
N ASP A 13 4.40 -3.04 -20.71
CA ASP A 13 3.93 -1.66 -20.61
C ASP A 13 4.54 -0.90 -19.40
N GLU A 14 4.68 -1.57 -18.26
CA GLU A 14 5.04 -0.89 -17.00
C GLU A 14 6.51 -1.06 -16.56
N LYS A 15 7.25 -2.08 -17.04
CA LYS A 15 8.59 -2.41 -16.52
C LYS A 15 9.54 -1.21 -16.53
N ASP A 16 9.63 -0.53 -17.67
CA ASP A 16 10.58 0.56 -17.85
C ASP A 16 10.14 1.81 -17.10
N ARG A 17 8.82 2.02 -16.99
CA ARG A 17 8.24 3.17 -16.29
C ARG A 17 8.45 3.03 -14.79
N LEU A 18 8.11 1.88 -14.22
CA LEU A 18 8.33 1.58 -12.81
C LEU A 18 9.81 1.69 -12.46
N LEU A 19 10.67 1.12 -13.30
CA LEU A 19 12.09 1.08 -13.03
C LEU A 19 12.76 2.46 -13.10
N ARG A 20 12.32 3.35 -14.01
CA ARG A 20 12.73 4.76 -14.01
C ARG A 20 12.33 5.47 -12.73
N VAL A 21 11.08 5.28 -12.28
CA VAL A 21 10.58 5.90 -11.05
C VAL A 21 11.37 5.40 -9.84
N LEU A 22 11.59 4.10 -9.73
CA LEU A 22 12.35 3.51 -8.64
C LEU A 22 13.81 3.97 -8.67
N SER A 23 14.44 4.06 -9.84
CA SER A 23 15.83 4.54 -9.96
C SER A 23 16.01 5.96 -9.44
N VAL A 24 15.01 6.83 -9.63
CA VAL A 24 15.01 8.20 -9.08
C VAL A 24 14.83 8.18 -7.56
N ILE A 25 13.96 7.30 -7.04
CA ILE A 25 13.64 7.23 -5.61
C ILE A 25 14.80 6.64 -4.80
N THR A 26 15.41 5.56 -5.30
CA THR A 26 16.51 4.87 -4.62
C THR A 26 17.85 5.55 -4.85
N GLY A 27 18.02 6.27 -5.96
CA GLY A 27 19.33 6.75 -6.42
C GLY A 27 20.29 5.61 -6.80
N SER A 28 19.80 4.37 -6.86
CA SER A 28 20.56 3.16 -7.12
C SER A 28 19.81 2.28 -8.12
N ARG A 29 20.42 2.05 -9.28
CA ARG A 29 19.84 1.22 -10.33
C ARG A 29 19.63 -0.22 -9.86
N VAL A 30 20.60 -0.78 -9.15
CA VAL A 30 20.53 -2.16 -8.64
C VAL A 30 19.38 -2.33 -7.66
N GLU A 31 19.25 -1.41 -6.70
CA GLU A 31 18.15 -1.47 -5.71
C GLU A 31 16.78 -1.27 -6.38
N ALA A 32 16.72 -0.42 -7.41
CA ALA A 32 15.50 -0.23 -8.18
C ALA A 32 15.09 -1.50 -8.94
N GLU A 33 16.05 -2.24 -9.50
CA GLU A 33 15.80 -3.52 -10.18
C GLU A 33 15.26 -4.57 -9.22
N ASP A 34 15.88 -4.72 -8.04
CA ASP A 34 15.44 -5.67 -7.01
C ASP A 34 14.00 -5.39 -6.55
N ILE A 35 13.68 -4.12 -6.27
CA ILE A 35 12.33 -3.72 -5.86
C ILE A 35 11.32 -3.95 -6.98
N ALA A 36 11.67 -3.64 -8.23
CA ALA A 36 10.79 -3.87 -9.37
C ALA A 36 10.50 -5.36 -9.57
N GLN A 37 11.53 -6.21 -9.50
CA GLN A 37 11.38 -7.67 -9.64
C GLN A 37 10.46 -8.24 -8.57
N GLU A 38 10.67 -7.88 -7.31
CA GLU A 38 9.81 -8.32 -6.20
C GLU A 38 8.37 -7.84 -6.39
N ALA A 39 8.18 -6.60 -6.84
CA ALA A 39 6.83 -6.06 -7.09
C ALA A 39 6.11 -6.80 -8.22
N PHE A 40 6.77 -7.02 -9.36
CA PHE A 40 6.21 -7.78 -10.47
C PHE A 40 5.93 -9.24 -10.10
N THR A 41 6.81 -9.86 -9.32
CA THR A 41 6.62 -11.24 -8.83
C THR A 41 5.34 -11.33 -7.99
N ARG A 42 5.14 -10.41 -7.04
CA ARG A 42 3.93 -10.37 -6.20
C ARG A 42 2.66 -10.07 -6.99
N VAL A 43 2.76 -9.24 -8.02
CA VAL A 43 1.63 -8.95 -8.93
C VAL A 43 1.29 -10.18 -9.75
N PHE A 44 2.30 -10.87 -10.30
CA PHE A 44 2.13 -12.10 -11.07
C PHE A 44 1.42 -13.19 -10.26
N GLU A 45 1.86 -13.43 -9.01
CA GLU A 45 1.22 -14.38 -8.09
C GLU A 45 -0.28 -14.11 -7.85
N ARG A 46 -0.74 -12.87 -8.08
CA ARG A 46 -2.10 -12.41 -7.79
C ARG A 46 -2.81 -11.95 -9.06
N TRP A 47 -2.27 -12.25 -10.24
CA TRP A 47 -2.70 -11.64 -11.50
C TRP A 47 -4.19 -11.87 -11.80
N ASP A 48 -4.73 -13.06 -11.50
CA ASP A 48 -6.16 -13.35 -11.69
C ASP A 48 -7.09 -12.34 -11.00
N SER A 49 -6.65 -11.78 -9.87
CA SER A 49 -7.37 -10.76 -9.12
C SER A 49 -6.96 -9.33 -9.49
N VAL A 50 -5.68 -9.13 -9.85
CA VAL A 50 -5.11 -7.81 -10.14
C VAL A 50 -5.46 -7.35 -11.57
N GLY A 51 -5.39 -8.24 -12.56
CA GLY A 51 -5.67 -7.93 -13.96
C GLY A 51 -7.14 -7.57 -14.25
N VAL A 52 -8.05 -7.85 -13.32
CA VAL A 52 -9.46 -7.43 -13.38
C VAL A 52 -9.76 -6.16 -12.57
N MET A 53 -8.75 -5.57 -11.91
CA MET A 53 -8.91 -4.31 -11.19
C MET A 53 -9.09 -3.15 -12.16
N GLU A 54 -9.72 -2.06 -11.68
CA GLU A 54 -9.84 -0.81 -12.42
C GLU A 54 -8.47 -0.20 -12.75
N ASP A 55 -7.49 -0.36 -11.85
CA ASP A 55 -6.13 0.16 -12.02
C ASP A 55 -5.07 -0.83 -11.47
N PRO A 56 -4.64 -1.80 -12.30
CA PRO A 56 -3.54 -2.72 -11.96
C PRO A 56 -2.20 -2.00 -11.77
N THR A 57 -1.98 -0.89 -12.48
CA THR A 57 -0.77 -0.06 -12.37
C THR A 57 -0.65 0.53 -10.98
N ALA A 58 -1.71 1.13 -10.42
CA ALA A 58 -1.69 1.64 -9.05
C ALA A 58 -1.37 0.55 -8.02
N TYR A 59 -1.87 -0.68 -8.23
CA TYR A 59 -1.53 -1.82 -7.39
C TYR A 59 -0.03 -2.16 -7.46
N LEU A 60 0.55 -2.19 -8.66
CA LEU A 60 1.98 -2.43 -8.87
C LEU A 60 2.84 -1.38 -8.16
N TYR A 61 2.56 -0.09 -8.36
CA TYR A 61 3.32 1.00 -7.74
C TYR A 61 3.21 0.98 -6.22
N ARG A 62 2.02 0.70 -5.67
CA ARG A 62 1.86 0.51 -4.23
C ARG A 62 2.70 -0.66 -3.72
N THR A 63 2.70 -1.79 -4.42
CA THR A 63 3.49 -2.97 -4.06
C THR A 63 4.99 -2.67 -4.05
N ALA A 64 5.50 -1.99 -5.08
CA ALA A 64 6.90 -1.57 -5.16
C ALA A 64 7.27 -0.59 -4.03
N MET A 65 6.45 0.42 -3.78
CA MET A 65 6.69 1.40 -2.71
C MET A 65 6.64 0.80 -1.31
N ASN A 66 5.83 -0.24 -1.10
CA ASN A 66 5.83 -1.00 0.16
C ASN A 66 7.12 -1.81 0.33
N GLY A 67 7.62 -2.41 -0.75
CA GLY A 67 8.94 -3.07 -0.78
C GLY A 67 10.06 -2.11 -0.39
N PHE A 68 10.16 -0.98 -1.11
CA PHE A 68 11.14 0.07 -0.83
C PHE A 68 11.14 0.52 0.64
N ARG A 69 9.96 0.84 1.20
CA ARG A 69 9.83 1.27 2.59
C ARG A 69 10.30 0.21 3.58
N SER A 70 10.03 -1.06 3.29
CA SER A 70 10.47 -2.18 4.13
C SER A 70 12.00 -2.27 4.19
N GLU A 71 12.67 -2.19 3.04
CA GLU A 71 14.14 -2.24 2.96
C GLU A 71 14.76 -1.03 3.65
N TYR A 72 14.27 0.17 3.38
CA TYR A 72 14.77 1.40 4.00
C TYR A 72 14.67 1.37 5.53
N ARG A 73 13.55 0.86 6.08
CA ARG A 73 13.41 0.69 7.54
C ARG A 73 14.39 -0.34 8.09
N ARG A 74 14.64 -1.45 7.39
CA ARG A 74 15.61 -2.46 7.84
C ARG A 74 17.01 -1.86 7.89
N ALA A 75 17.40 -1.13 6.85
CA ALA A 75 18.68 -0.40 6.81
C ALA A 75 18.79 0.63 7.95
N ALA A 76 17.76 1.46 8.14
CA ALA A 76 17.74 2.46 9.21
C ALA A 76 17.83 1.82 10.61
N ARG A 77 17.14 0.70 10.85
CA ARG A 77 17.21 -0.05 12.12
C ARG A 77 18.59 -0.67 12.34
N ALA A 78 19.23 -1.18 11.29
CA ALA A 78 20.58 -1.73 11.35
C ALA A 78 21.60 -0.63 11.71
N VAL A 79 21.55 0.52 11.04
CA VAL A 79 22.38 1.69 11.36
C VAL A 79 22.14 2.15 12.80
N LYS A 80 20.89 2.28 13.23
CA LYS A 80 20.55 2.68 14.60
C LYS A 80 21.14 1.73 15.65
N ARG A 81 21.08 0.41 15.42
CA ARG A 81 21.70 -0.59 16.31
C ARG A 81 23.22 -0.45 16.35
N ALA A 82 23.84 -0.16 15.22
CA ALA A 82 25.29 0.02 15.13
C ALA A 82 25.76 1.32 15.81
N VAL A 83 24.97 2.40 15.73
CA VAL A 83 25.35 3.74 16.24
C VAL A 83 24.80 4.03 17.65
N GLY A 84 23.94 3.17 18.20
CA GLY A 84 23.45 3.28 19.60
C GLY A 84 22.46 4.42 19.87
N VAL A 85 21.88 5.04 18.84
CA VAL A 85 20.98 6.21 18.98
C VAL A 85 19.56 5.75 19.36
N GLY A 86 18.93 6.43 20.34
CA GLY A 86 17.53 6.24 20.76
C GLY A 86 16.49 6.53 19.65
N PRO A 87 15.18 6.28 19.88
CA PRO A 87 14.19 6.22 18.79
C PRO A 87 13.99 7.54 18.04
N ALA A 88 14.46 7.56 16.79
CA ALA A 88 13.96 8.48 15.76
C ALA A 88 12.52 8.12 15.40
N VAL A 89 11.67 9.14 15.22
CA VAL A 89 10.28 8.99 14.77
C VAL A 89 10.27 8.34 13.39
N ASP A 90 9.72 7.13 13.29
CA ASP A 90 9.60 6.38 12.05
C ASP A 90 8.37 6.88 11.27
N VAL A 91 8.59 7.87 10.40
CA VAL A 91 7.53 8.48 9.56
C VAL A 91 6.85 7.44 8.66
N PHE A 92 7.56 6.36 8.31
CA PHE A 92 7.01 5.28 7.48
C PHE A 92 6.14 4.31 8.28
N GLN A 93 6.41 4.10 9.57
CA GLN A 93 5.56 3.31 10.47
C GLN A 93 4.13 3.86 10.52
N ALA A 94 3.96 5.19 10.58
CA ALA A 94 2.65 5.82 10.61
C ALA A 94 1.80 5.56 9.35
N VAL A 95 2.45 5.40 8.18
CA VAL A 95 1.78 5.08 6.92
C VAL A 95 1.33 3.61 6.89
N GLU A 96 2.18 2.70 7.37
CA GLU A 96 1.83 1.27 7.45
C GLU A 96 0.74 0.99 8.47
N ASP A 97 0.78 1.64 9.64
CA ASP A 97 -0.28 1.51 10.64
C ASP A 97 -1.63 1.94 10.06
N ARG A 98 -1.64 2.97 9.19
CA ARG A 98 -2.83 3.43 8.48
C ARG A 98 -3.31 2.42 7.42
N GLU A 99 -2.40 1.81 6.67
CA GLU A 99 -2.70 0.80 5.65
C GLU A 99 -3.22 -0.50 6.31
N LEU A 100 -2.58 -0.97 7.38
CA LEU A 100 -3.02 -2.09 8.20
C LEU A 100 -4.40 -1.84 8.80
N ALA A 101 -4.64 -0.65 9.33
CA ALA A 101 -5.96 -0.24 9.81
C ALA A 101 -6.99 -0.27 8.68
N ALA A 102 -6.66 0.24 7.49
CA ALA A 102 -7.56 0.23 6.33
C ALA A 102 -7.90 -1.21 5.87
N GLN A 103 -6.92 -2.11 5.80
CA GLN A 103 -7.12 -3.51 5.45
C GLN A 103 -7.94 -4.26 6.50
N ALA A 104 -7.67 -4.02 7.79
CA ALA A 104 -8.45 -4.60 8.88
C ALA A 104 -9.92 -4.13 8.83
N LEU A 105 -10.15 -2.83 8.58
CA LEU A 105 -11.49 -2.26 8.41
C LEU A 105 -12.22 -2.79 7.18
N ALA A 106 -11.52 -3.05 6.07
CA ALA A 106 -12.09 -3.60 4.85
C ALA A 106 -12.64 -5.03 5.03
N ARG A 107 -12.09 -5.79 5.99
CA ARG A 107 -12.55 -7.15 6.34
C ARG A 107 -13.76 -7.17 7.28
N LEU A 108 -14.17 -6.02 7.81
CA LEU A 108 -15.32 -5.92 8.71
C LEU A 108 -16.62 -5.81 7.92
N THR A 109 -17.62 -6.60 8.32
CA THR A 109 -19.00 -6.43 7.85
C THR A 109 -19.50 -5.01 8.15
N PRO A 110 -20.49 -4.48 7.40
CA PRO A 110 -21.05 -3.14 7.65
C PRO A 110 -21.45 -2.91 9.11
N ARG A 111 -21.96 -3.95 9.79
CA ARG A 111 -22.36 -3.91 11.21
C ARG A 111 -21.16 -3.86 12.16
N GLN A 112 -20.05 -4.53 11.83
CA GLN A 112 -18.79 -4.47 12.58
C GLN A 112 -18.07 -3.13 12.39
N ARG A 113 -18.10 -2.54 11.18
CA ARG A 113 -17.61 -1.17 10.94
C ARG A 113 -18.40 -0.13 11.73
N ALA A 114 -19.73 -0.30 11.79
CA ALA A 114 -20.63 0.54 12.58
C ALA A 114 -20.43 0.41 14.11
N ALA A 115 -19.81 -0.66 14.60
CA ALA A 115 -19.41 -0.80 16.00
C ALA A 115 -17.98 -0.27 16.24
N CYS A 116 -17.08 -0.48 15.28
CA CYS A 116 -15.69 -0.02 15.32
C CYS A 116 -15.59 1.51 15.40
N TRP A 117 -16.42 2.26 14.64
CA TRP A 117 -16.42 3.73 14.72
C TRP A 117 -16.91 4.27 16.08
N LYS A 118 -17.73 3.51 16.82
CA LYS A 118 -18.23 3.90 18.15
C LYS A 118 -17.26 3.59 19.28
N SER A 119 -16.16 2.89 19.00
CA SER A 119 -15.19 2.50 20.01
C SER A 119 -14.29 3.69 20.37
N PRO A 120 -14.24 4.13 21.65
CA PRO A 120 -13.46 5.30 22.06
C PRO A 120 -11.94 5.12 21.95
N ARG A 121 -11.47 3.89 21.69
CA ARG A 121 -10.04 3.58 21.54
C ARG A 121 -9.49 3.92 20.16
N ILE A 122 -10.36 4.07 19.16
CA ILE A 122 -9.98 4.53 17.83
C ILE A 122 -10.42 5.98 17.79
N GLY A 123 -9.52 6.88 18.14
CA GLY A 123 -9.78 8.32 18.19
C GLY A 123 -10.16 8.86 16.80
N CYS A 124 -11.44 8.77 16.46
CA CYS A 124 -12.01 9.43 15.28
C CYS A 124 -12.21 10.90 15.65
N HIS A 125 -11.22 11.75 15.39
CA HIS A 125 -11.39 13.20 15.54
C HIS A 125 -12.38 13.67 14.47
N GLU A 126 -13.59 13.99 14.92
CA GLU A 126 -14.65 14.58 14.12
C GLU A 126 -14.18 15.90 13.49
N ARG A 127 -14.09 15.94 12.16
CA ARG A 127 -14.36 17.18 11.41
C ARG A 127 -15.23 16.87 10.20
N GLY A 128 -16.41 17.45 10.24
CA GLY A 128 -17.58 17.04 9.48
C GLY A 128 -17.40 17.05 7.97
N ARG A 129 -18.00 16.03 7.34
CA ARG A 129 -18.76 16.14 6.10
C ARG A 129 -19.71 14.95 6.00
N ASP A 130 -20.92 15.26 5.54
CA ASP A 130 -21.97 14.34 5.08
C ASP A 130 -22.94 13.73 6.11
N ALA A 131 -23.67 14.64 6.75
CA ALA A 131 -24.99 14.39 7.34
C ALA A 131 -26.07 13.92 6.33
N ARG A 132 -25.78 13.84 5.01
CA ARG A 132 -26.75 13.38 3.99
C ARG A 132 -26.87 11.85 3.90
N ALA A 133 -25.90 11.08 4.41
CA ALA A 133 -25.92 9.62 4.30
C ALA A 133 -26.79 8.91 5.36
N MET A 134 -27.16 9.57 6.45
CA MET A 134 -27.82 8.91 7.60
C MET A 134 -29.35 8.72 7.47
N ARG A 135 -30.03 9.29 6.48
CA ARG A 135 -31.51 9.15 6.36
C ARG A 135 -32.01 7.80 5.82
N ARG A 136 -31.14 6.91 5.33
CA ARG A 136 -31.57 5.62 4.74
C ARG A 136 -31.54 4.41 5.68
N TYR A 137 -31.12 4.55 6.93
CA TYR A 137 -30.91 3.40 7.83
C TYR A 137 -31.79 3.41 9.09
N ARG A 138 -33.01 3.95 9.00
CA ARG A 138 -34.02 3.81 10.05
C ARG A 138 -35.22 3.03 9.54
N ARG A 139 -35.11 1.70 9.59
CA ARG A 139 -36.24 0.81 9.87
C ARG A 139 -35.75 -0.35 10.73
#